data_AF-A0A3B0VM44-F1
#
_entry.id   AF-A0A3B0VM44-F1
#
_cell.length_a   1.000
_cell.length_b   1.000
_cell.length_c   1.000
_cell.angle_alpha   90.00
_cell.angle_beta   90.00
_cell.angle_gamma   90.00
#
_symmetry.space_group_name_H-M   'P 1'
#
loop_
_entity.id
_entity.type
_entity.pdbx_description
1 polymer ?
#
loop_
_entity_poly.entity_id
_entity_poly.type
_entity_poly.pdbx_seq_one_letter_code
_entity_poly.pdbx_strand_id
1 'polypeptide(L)'
;GETIGEQDCSHGRDALAAAGQLTKIGGGMAGFDFTKLDSNGNVLTDQTQDYATQPWACVKDNHTGLIWEVKTPDTMGTNLHSMDDRFNWYNTNTNTNGGANGFADDDGAICTSYDGADASTYCNTQAFVARVNASNGGQGLCGATDWRLPDLNTLQSITHLGKIKPAIDENYFPNTQGGNFHWSSSPHADVSGGAWGVGFYDGGGLNNNRNDNYRVRLVRSGQ
;
A
#
# COMPACT_ATOMS: atom_id res chain seq x y z
N GLY A 1 3.53 -38.94 -9.36
CA GLY A 1 3.26 -37.69 -10.08
C GLY A 1 2.27 -36.96 -9.24
N GLU A 2 2.76 -36.08 -8.37
CA GLU A 2 1.87 -35.28 -7.53
C GLU A 2 1.26 -34.21 -8.41
N THR A 3 -0.04 -34.32 -8.63
CA THR A 3 -0.89 -33.26 -9.13
C THR A 3 -0.83 -32.14 -8.09
N ILE A 4 0.03 -31.17 -8.33
CA ILE A 4 -0.05 -29.86 -7.69
C ILE A 4 -1.45 -29.35 -8.01
N GLY A 5 -2.30 -29.28 -6.98
CA GLY A 5 -3.64 -28.73 -7.11
C GLY A 5 -3.55 -27.39 -7.81
N GLU A 6 -4.32 -27.25 -8.89
CA GLU A 6 -4.35 -26.04 -9.70
C GLU A 6 -4.52 -24.83 -8.78
N GLN A 7 -3.45 -24.05 -8.65
CA GLN A 7 -3.52 -22.74 -8.03
C GLN A 7 -4.40 -21.85 -8.92
N ASP A 8 -5.03 -20.86 -8.29
CA ASP A 8 -6.07 -19.89 -8.71
C ASP A 8 -5.90 -19.21 -10.10
N CYS A 9 -4.97 -19.66 -10.94
CA CYS A 9 -4.81 -19.26 -12.34
C CYS A 9 -5.72 -20.03 -13.32
N SER A 10 -6.34 -21.16 -12.93
CA SER A 10 -7.29 -21.92 -13.77
C SER A 10 -8.77 -21.58 -13.52
N HIS A 11 -9.04 -20.83 -12.44
CA HIS A 11 -10.37 -20.40 -12.02
C HIS A 11 -10.34 -18.90 -11.64
N GLY A 12 -11.50 -18.28 -11.37
CA GLY A 12 -11.55 -16.88 -10.93
C GLY A 12 -11.33 -15.83 -12.02
N ARG A 13 -11.04 -14.58 -11.60
CA ARG A 13 -10.95 -13.42 -12.50
C ARG A 13 -9.78 -13.49 -13.47
N ASP A 14 -8.66 -14.10 -13.06
CA ASP A 14 -7.47 -14.27 -13.92
C ASP A 14 -7.78 -15.19 -15.10
N ALA A 15 -8.47 -16.30 -14.86
CA ALA A 15 -8.93 -17.21 -15.91
C ALA A 15 -9.95 -16.52 -16.85
N LEU A 16 -10.91 -15.75 -16.30
CA LEU A 16 -11.85 -14.97 -17.09
C LEU A 16 -11.15 -13.91 -17.96
N ALA A 17 -10.11 -13.26 -17.43
CA ALA A 17 -9.32 -12.29 -18.18
C ALA A 17 -8.53 -12.96 -19.31
N ALA A 18 -7.90 -14.10 -19.04
CA ALA A 18 -7.17 -14.88 -20.04
C ALA A 18 -8.09 -15.40 -21.17
N ALA A 19 -9.33 -15.75 -20.84
CA ALA A 19 -10.35 -16.15 -21.80
C ALA A 19 -11.01 -14.97 -22.56
N GLY A 20 -10.67 -13.72 -22.24
CA GLY A 20 -11.32 -12.52 -22.80
C GLY A 20 -12.78 -12.35 -22.38
N GLN A 21 -13.18 -12.97 -21.26
CA GLN A 21 -14.55 -12.99 -20.74
C GLN A 21 -14.75 -12.05 -19.55
N LEU A 22 -13.68 -11.49 -18.99
CA LEU A 22 -13.76 -10.51 -17.91
C LEU A 22 -14.05 -9.11 -18.47
N THR A 23 -15.25 -8.59 -18.21
CA THR A 23 -15.55 -7.17 -18.42
C THR A 23 -14.92 -6.35 -17.30
N LYS A 24 -14.15 -5.31 -17.66
CA LYS A 24 -13.50 -4.39 -16.73
C LYS A 24 -14.08 -2.98 -16.88
N ILE A 25 -14.14 -2.25 -15.77
CA ILE A 25 -14.50 -0.82 -15.76
C ILE A 25 -13.29 0.03 -16.18
N GLY A 26 -12.12 -0.30 -15.62
CA GLY A 26 -10.83 0.27 -15.95
C GLY A 26 -9.92 -0.75 -16.60
N GLY A 27 -8.65 -0.78 -16.21
CA GLY A 27 -7.65 -1.68 -16.78
C GLY A 27 -6.79 -2.38 -15.72
N GLY A 28 -5.68 -2.97 -16.13
CA GLY A 28 -4.81 -3.74 -15.25
C GLY A 28 -4.55 -5.15 -15.79
N MET A 29 -3.47 -5.76 -15.34
CA MET A 29 -3.07 -7.10 -15.75
C MET A 29 -4.00 -8.18 -15.19
N ALA A 30 -4.17 -9.29 -15.92
CA ALA A 30 -4.96 -10.45 -15.49
C ALA A 30 -6.34 -10.07 -14.93
N GLY A 31 -6.72 -10.52 -13.74
CA GLY A 31 -8.00 -10.24 -13.11
C GLY A 31 -8.17 -8.82 -12.55
N PHE A 32 -7.10 -8.04 -12.46
CA PHE A 32 -7.14 -6.68 -11.89
C PHE A 32 -8.00 -5.73 -12.72
N ASP A 33 -8.65 -4.79 -12.04
CA ASP A 33 -9.47 -3.77 -12.66
C ASP A 33 -9.34 -2.47 -11.86
N PHE A 34 -8.55 -1.55 -12.39
CA PHE A 34 -8.06 -0.36 -11.74
C PHE A 34 -8.40 0.91 -12.53
N THR A 35 -8.64 2.00 -11.80
CA THR A 35 -8.86 3.34 -12.35
C THR A 35 -7.96 4.35 -11.65
N LYS A 36 -7.20 5.13 -12.42
CA LYS A 36 -6.31 6.20 -11.95
C LYS A 36 -7.11 7.44 -11.58
N LEU A 37 -6.78 8.04 -10.43
CA LEU A 37 -7.43 9.23 -9.88
C LEU A 37 -6.44 10.37 -9.66
N ASP A 38 -6.88 11.60 -9.93
CA ASP A 38 -6.11 12.82 -9.66
C ASP A 38 -5.92 13.09 -8.14
N SER A 39 -5.23 14.18 -7.80
CA SER A 39 -4.97 14.58 -6.40
C SER A 39 -6.22 14.97 -5.60
N ASN A 40 -7.36 15.16 -6.27
CA ASN A 40 -8.66 15.43 -5.66
C ASN A 40 -9.57 14.19 -5.62
N GLY A 41 -9.09 13.04 -6.12
CA GLY A 41 -9.85 11.80 -6.18
C GLY A 41 -10.79 11.68 -7.39
N ASN A 42 -10.70 12.58 -8.38
CA ASN A 42 -11.48 12.47 -9.61
C ASN A 42 -10.83 11.49 -10.59
N VAL A 43 -11.65 10.78 -11.36
CA VAL A 43 -11.18 9.90 -12.44
C VAL A 43 -10.43 10.72 -13.48
N LEU A 44 -9.19 10.32 -13.80
CA LEU A 44 -8.46 10.93 -14.90
C LEU A 44 -9.14 10.62 -16.25
N THR A 45 -9.29 11.64 -17.09
CA THR A 45 -9.91 11.49 -18.42
C THR A 45 -9.13 10.53 -19.31
N ASP A 46 -7.80 10.55 -19.24
CA ASP A 46 -6.95 9.62 -19.97
C ASP A 46 -6.37 8.58 -19.00
N GLN A 47 -6.79 7.32 -19.15
CA GLN A 47 -6.31 6.23 -18.30
C GLN A 47 -5.05 5.54 -18.89
N THR A 48 -4.63 5.93 -20.09
CA THR A 48 -3.60 5.25 -20.88
C THR A 48 -2.19 5.83 -20.70
N GLN A 49 -2.08 7.07 -20.19
CA GLN A 49 -0.79 7.73 -19.99
C GLN A 49 0.05 7.06 -18.90
N ASP A 50 1.37 7.12 -19.07
CA ASP A 50 2.33 6.75 -18.03
C ASP A 50 2.41 7.81 -16.93
N TYR A 51 2.99 7.41 -15.79
CA TYR A 51 3.08 8.28 -14.62
C TYR A 51 3.97 9.51 -14.84
N ALA A 52 4.99 9.40 -15.69
CA ALA A 52 5.92 10.49 -15.98
C ALA A 52 5.24 11.61 -16.78
N THR A 53 4.30 11.24 -17.66
CA THR A 53 3.55 12.16 -18.52
C THR A 53 2.32 12.72 -17.80
N GLN A 54 1.60 11.88 -17.04
CA GLN A 54 0.41 12.27 -16.28
C GLN A 54 0.41 11.56 -14.93
N PRO A 55 0.92 12.19 -13.86
CA PRO A 55 0.90 11.58 -12.53
C PRO A 55 -0.52 11.51 -11.97
N TRP A 56 -0.80 10.43 -11.24
CA TRP A 56 -2.04 10.21 -10.49
C TRP A 56 -1.73 10.01 -9.01
N ALA A 57 -2.62 10.45 -8.13
CA ALA A 57 -2.37 10.38 -6.68
C ALA A 57 -2.95 9.11 -6.06
N CYS A 58 -3.99 8.55 -6.66
CA CYS A 58 -4.66 7.35 -6.16
C CYS A 58 -5.08 6.40 -7.27
N VAL A 59 -5.31 5.14 -6.89
CA VAL A 59 -5.90 4.10 -7.75
C VAL A 59 -7.12 3.51 -7.07
N LYS A 60 -8.26 3.52 -7.76
CA LYS A 60 -9.45 2.76 -7.37
C LYS A 60 -9.32 1.34 -7.91
N ASP A 61 -9.50 0.35 -7.04
CA ASP A 61 -9.78 -1.03 -7.41
C ASP A 61 -11.29 -1.19 -7.60
N ASN A 62 -11.70 -1.41 -8.85
CA ASN A 62 -13.10 -1.56 -9.23
C ASN A 62 -13.68 -2.91 -8.79
N HIS A 63 -12.85 -3.89 -8.45
CA HIS A 63 -13.32 -5.17 -7.93
C HIS A 63 -13.68 -5.10 -6.46
N THR A 64 -12.76 -4.57 -5.64
CA THR A 64 -12.93 -4.51 -4.18
C THR A 64 -13.62 -3.22 -3.72
N GLY A 65 -13.65 -2.21 -4.59
CA GLY A 65 -14.08 -0.86 -4.25
C GLY A 65 -13.05 -0.09 -3.43
N LEU A 66 -11.87 -0.64 -3.14
CA LEU A 66 -10.84 0.06 -2.36
C LEU A 66 -10.16 1.15 -3.17
N ILE A 67 -9.66 2.19 -2.50
CA ILE A 67 -8.82 3.22 -3.12
C ILE A 67 -7.47 3.21 -2.43
N TRP A 68 -6.41 3.24 -3.23
CA TRP A 68 -5.04 3.07 -2.80
C TRP A 68 -4.21 4.32 -3.05
N GLU A 69 -3.34 4.64 -2.10
CA GLU A 69 -2.30 5.66 -2.24
C GLU A 69 -1.34 5.26 -3.36
N VAL A 70 -0.90 6.23 -4.17
CA VAL A 70 0.21 6.07 -5.12
C VAL A 70 1.45 6.78 -4.60
N LYS A 71 2.61 6.12 -4.73
CA LYS A 71 3.88 6.64 -4.21
C LYS A 71 4.55 7.50 -5.26
N THR A 72 5.29 8.51 -4.82
CA THR A 72 6.00 9.44 -5.68
C THR A 72 7.49 9.05 -5.80
N PRO A 73 8.15 9.35 -6.93
CA PRO A 73 9.55 8.95 -7.18
C PRO A 73 10.58 9.87 -6.49
N ASP A 74 10.12 10.79 -5.67
CA ASP A 74 10.96 11.79 -5.02
C ASP A 74 11.71 11.20 -3.82
N THR A 75 12.83 11.83 -3.49
CA THR A 75 13.66 11.43 -2.36
C THR A 75 12.98 11.76 -1.03
N MET A 76 13.23 10.94 -0.02
CA MET A 76 12.82 11.20 1.37
C MET A 76 13.11 12.66 1.77
N GLY A 77 12.09 13.36 2.29
CA GLY A 77 12.19 14.74 2.75
C GLY A 77 11.47 15.78 1.87
N THR A 78 11.00 15.42 0.67
CA THR A 78 10.33 16.37 -0.24
C THR A 78 8.81 16.21 -0.33
N ASN A 79 8.28 14.99 -0.22
CA ASN A 79 6.85 14.70 -0.30
C ASN A 79 6.48 13.63 0.73
N LEU A 80 5.34 13.84 1.42
CA LEU A 80 4.77 12.88 2.37
C LEU A 80 4.50 11.51 1.74
N HIS A 81 4.33 11.43 0.42
CA HIS A 81 4.03 10.20 -0.33
C HIS A 81 5.26 9.58 -1.01
N SER A 82 6.47 10.01 -0.64
CA SER A 82 7.73 9.48 -1.19
C SER A 82 7.82 7.96 -1.06
N MET A 83 8.33 7.31 -2.11
CA MET A 83 8.64 5.88 -2.09
C MET A 83 9.81 5.50 -1.16
N ASP A 84 10.60 6.49 -0.72
CA ASP A 84 11.79 6.28 0.11
C ASP A 84 11.51 6.41 1.61
N ASP A 85 10.36 6.95 1.99
CA ASP A 85 9.92 7.06 3.37
C ASP A 85 9.77 5.66 4.01
N ARG A 86 10.33 5.52 5.20
CA ARG A 86 10.30 4.29 6.00
C ARG A 86 9.71 4.57 7.37
N PHE A 87 9.13 3.53 7.96
CA PHE A 87 8.39 3.63 9.21
C PHE A 87 8.64 2.42 10.10
N ASN A 88 8.77 2.66 11.40
CA ASN A 88 8.61 1.61 12.40
C ASN A 88 7.12 1.27 12.56
N TRP A 89 6.84 0.03 12.95
CA TRP A 89 5.45 -0.39 13.18
C TRP A 89 4.99 0.10 14.56
N TYR A 90 3.87 0.84 14.58
CA TYR A 90 3.28 1.39 15.80
C TYR A 90 1.76 1.48 15.71
N ASN A 91 1.08 1.03 16.76
CA ASN A 91 -0.37 1.09 16.90
C ASN A 91 -0.78 1.10 18.38
N THR A 92 -1.36 2.20 18.86
CA THR A 92 -1.85 2.30 20.25
C THR A 92 -3.24 1.70 20.49
N ASN A 93 -3.95 1.27 19.45
CA ASN A 93 -5.26 0.64 19.60
C ASN A 93 -5.10 -0.80 20.11
N THR A 94 -5.43 -1.01 21.39
CA THR A 94 -5.30 -2.31 22.07
C THR A 94 -6.15 -3.42 21.47
N ASN A 95 -7.17 -3.09 20.66
CA ASN A 95 -7.98 -4.08 19.96
C ASN A 95 -7.30 -4.63 18.70
N THR A 96 -6.32 -3.91 18.14
CA THR A 96 -5.70 -4.25 16.85
C THR A 96 -4.18 -4.29 16.89
N ASN A 97 -3.57 -3.99 18.04
CA ASN A 97 -2.11 -3.93 18.16
C ASN A 97 -1.43 -5.28 18.49
N GLY A 98 -2.24 -6.32 18.72
CA GLY A 98 -1.76 -7.65 19.08
C GLY A 98 -0.99 -7.69 20.40
N GLY A 99 -1.39 -6.87 21.38
CA GLY A 99 -0.89 -6.92 22.75
C GLY A 99 0.32 -6.02 23.05
N ALA A 100 0.87 -5.31 22.06
CA ALA A 100 1.96 -4.35 22.26
C ALA A 100 1.83 -3.17 21.29
N ASN A 101 2.26 -1.97 21.69
CA ASN A 101 2.13 -0.79 20.83
C ASN A 101 3.12 -0.78 19.66
N GLY A 102 4.27 -1.48 19.77
CA GLY A 102 5.38 -1.31 18.83
C GLY A 102 6.28 -0.13 19.22
N PHE A 103 6.90 0.54 18.23
CA PHE A 103 7.92 1.56 18.45
C PHE A 103 7.48 2.92 17.92
N ALA A 104 7.37 3.90 18.82
CA ALA A 104 6.93 5.25 18.46
C ALA A 104 7.99 6.04 17.69
N ASP A 105 9.27 5.88 18.03
CA ASP A 105 10.40 6.61 17.44
C ASP A 105 11.72 5.85 17.72
N ASP A 106 12.03 4.82 16.91
CA ASP A 106 13.26 4.01 17.10
C ASP A 106 14.43 4.52 16.25
N ASP A 107 14.13 4.95 15.01
CA ASP A 107 15.14 5.30 13.99
C ASP A 107 15.22 6.81 13.67
N GLY A 108 14.32 7.64 14.22
CA GLY A 108 14.30 9.08 14.00
C GLY A 108 14.00 9.49 12.55
N ALA A 109 14.95 10.21 11.92
CA ALA A 109 14.76 10.89 10.64
C ALA A 109 14.81 9.97 9.40
N ILE A 110 13.89 9.01 9.32
CA ILE A 110 13.76 8.02 8.22
C ILE A 110 12.52 8.22 7.32
N CYS A 111 11.79 9.31 7.51
CA CYS A 111 10.62 9.70 6.72
C CYS A 111 10.54 11.22 6.58
N THR A 112 9.72 11.69 5.65
CA THR A 112 9.54 13.11 5.36
C THR A 112 8.94 13.86 6.55
N SER A 113 9.37 15.11 6.75
CA SER A 113 8.87 16.04 7.78
C SER A 113 9.07 15.61 9.25
N TYR A 114 9.99 14.69 9.54
CA TYR A 114 10.33 14.30 10.91
C TYR A 114 10.89 15.46 11.74
N ASP A 115 10.39 15.60 12.97
CA ASP A 115 10.91 16.44 14.05
C ASP A 115 10.90 15.64 15.37
N GLY A 116 12.09 15.44 15.95
CA GLY A 116 12.25 14.69 17.21
C GLY A 116 11.55 15.35 18.42
N ALA A 117 11.18 16.64 18.32
CA ALA A 117 10.44 17.35 19.35
C ALA A 117 8.90 17.22 19.20
N ASP A 118 8.40 16.68 18.08
CA ASP A 118 6.97 16.56 17.80
C ASP A 118 6.58 15.12 17.43
N ALA A 119 5.96 14.43 18.40
CA ALA A 119 5.51 13.05 18.23
C ALA A 119 4.49 12.85 17.09
N SER A 120 3.82 13.90 16.62
CA SER A 120 2.92 13.81 15.46
C SER A 120 3.66 13.62 14.13
N THR A 121 4.98 13.88 14.12
CA THR A 121 5.84 13.78 12.94
C THR A 121 6.72 12.54 12.92
N TYR A 122 6.70 11.75 14.00
CA TYR A 122 7.52 10.55 14.12
C TYR A 122 7.31 9.57 12.97
N CYS A 123 8.39 8.87 12.61
CA CYS A 123 8.40 7.94 11.51
C CYS A 123 7.87 6.56 11.92
N ASN A 124 6.60 6.55 12.31
CA ASN A 124 5.87 5.33 12.60
C ASN A 124 4.54 5.27 11.82
N THR A 125 3.99 4.06 11.69
CA THR A 125 2.79 3.80 10.88
C THR A 125 1.57 4.63 11.33
N GLN A 126 1.38 4.85 12.64
CA GLN A 126 0.21 5.57 13.15
C GLN A 126 0.31 7.07 12.89
N ALA A 127 1.46 7.69 13.18
CA ALA A 127 1.71 9.10 12.92
C ALA A 127 1.66 9.39 11.42
N PHE A 128 2.18 8.50 10.57
CA PHE A 128 2.08 8.63 9.13
C PHE A 128 0.62 8.67 8.64
N VAL A 129 -0.22 7.72 9.07
CA VAL A 129 -1.65 7.71 8.74
C VAL A 129 -2.32 9.02 9.17
N ALA A 130 -2.03 9.51 10.39
CA ALA A 130 -2.56 10.77 10.87
C ALA A 130 -2.14 11.97 10.00
N ARG A 131 -0.87 12.04 9.58
CA ARG A 131 -0.35 13.09 8.71
C ARG A 131 -0.98 13.07 7.32
N VAL A 132 -1.17 11.89 6.72
CA VAL A 132 -1.84 11.78 5.41
C VAL A 132 -3.28 12.29 5.51
N ASN A 133 -4.01 11.92 6.57
CA ASN A 133 -5.39 12.38 6.77
C ASN A 133 -5.49 13.88 7.08
N ALA A 134 -4.45 14.49 7.68
CA ALA A 134 -4.40 15.93 7.95
C ALA A 134 -3.82 16.77 6.79
N SER A 135 -3.28 16.13 5.74
CA SER A 135 -2.63 16.80 4.62
C SER A 135 -3.59 17.67 3.79
N ASN A 136 -3.04 18.46 2.86
CA ASN A 136 -3.82 19.29 1.92
C ASN A 136 -4.83 20.23 2.61
N GLY A 137 -4.43 20.83 3.73
CA GLY A 137 -5.27 21.72 4.52
C GLY A 137 -6.42 21.00 5.24
N GLY A 138 -6.22 19.74 5.63
CA GLY A 138 -7.24 18.91 6.28
C GLY A 138 -8.18 18.19 5.33
N GLN A 139 -7.93 18.24 4.02
CA GLN A 139 -8.69 17.47 3.02
C GLN A 139 -8.13 16.06 2.82
N GLY A 140 -6.90 15.81 3.26
CA GLY A 140 -6.18 14.56 3.09
C GLY A 140 -5.84 14.23 1.63
N LEU A 141 -5.40 13.01 1.37
CA LEU A 141 -5.00 12.55 0.03
C LEU A 141 -6.24 12.22 -0.81
N CYS A 142 -6.28 12.67 -2.07
CA CYS A 142 -7.39 12.43 -2.99
C CYS A 142 -8.75 12.91 -2.45
N GLY A 143 -8.74 14.05 -1.75
CA GLY A 143 -9.93 14.65 -1.16
C GLY A 143 -10.55 13.85 -0.01
N ALA A 144 -9.78 12.98 0.66
CA ALA A 144 -10.28 12.12 1.71
C ALA A 144 -9.36 11.96 2.92
N THR A 145 -9.99 11.71 4.08
CA THR A 145 -9.36 11.71 5.42
C THR A 145 -9.62 10.43 6.22
N ASP A 146 -10.09 9.37 5.57
CA ASP A 146 -10.35 8.04 6.12
C ASP A 146 -9.30 7.00 5.67
N TRP A 147 -8.08 7.46 5.36
CA TRP A 147 -6.96 6.58 5.03
C TRP A 147 -6.53 5.77 6.24
N ARG A 148 -6.17 4.51 5.98
CA ARG A 148 -5.68 3.56 6.97
C ARG A 148 -4.56 2.70 6.41
N LEU A 149 -3.81 2.06 7.29
CA LEU A 149 -2.89 1.00 6.91
C LEU A 149 -3.71 -0.26 6.56
N PRO A 150 -3.53 -0.88 5.37
CA PRO A 150 -4.23 -2.12 5.00
C PRO A 150 -3.85 -3.26 5.95
N ASP A 151 -4.77 -4.19 6.20
CA ASP A 151 -4.39 -5.48 6.78
C ASP A 151 -3.62 -6.33 5.75
N LEU A 152 -3.06 -7.46 6.20
CA LEU A 152 -2.22 -8.32 5.35
C LEU A 152 -2.95 -8.76 4.07
N ASN A 153 -4.18 -9.26 4.20
CA ASN A 153 -4.96 -9.77 3.07
C ASN A 153 -5.32 -8.64 2.09
N THR A 154 -5.68 -7.48 2.62
CA THR A 154 -5.96 -6.28 1.82
C THR A 154 -4.72 -5.84 1.06
N LEU A 155 -3.54 -5.81 1.69
CA LEU A 155 -2.30 -5.46 1.01
C LEU A 155 -1.88 -6.50 -0.03
N GLN A 156 -2.13 -7.79 0.23
CA GLN A 156 -1.89 -8.85 -0.74
C GLN A 156 -2.84 -8.79 -1.94
N SER A 157 -4.02 -8.17 -1.81
CA SER A 157 -4.99 -8.08 -2.90
C SER A 157 -4.52 -7.25 -4.10
N ILE A 158 -3.44 -6.49 -3.96
CA ILE A 158 -2.80 -5.75 -5.06
C ILE A 158 -1.52 -6.42 -5.57
N THR A 159 -1.13 -7.59 -5.04
CA THR A 159 0.07 -8.30 -5.49
C THR A 159 -0.19 -9.10 -6.75
N HIS A 160 0.70 -9.00 -7.73
CA HIS A 160 0.63 -9.77 -8.97
C HIS A 160 1.57 -10.98 -8.90
N LEU A 161 1.05 -12.14 -8.50
CA LEU A 161 1.84 -13.37 -8.27
C LEU A 161 2.49 -13.96 -9.54
N GLY A 162 2.03 -13.55 -10.73
CA GLY A 162 2.70 -13.86 -12.00
C GLY A 162 3.90 -12.96 -12.33
N LYS A 163 4.28 -12.02 -11.45
CA LYS A 163 5.41 -11.10 -11.62
C LYS A 163 6.35 -11.21 -10.43
N ILE A 164 7.63 -10.96 -10.71
CA ILE A 164 8.68 -10.90 -9.69
C ILE A 164 9.39 -9.54 -9.85
N LYS A 165 9.58 -8.84 -8.73
CA LYS A 165 10.41 -7.63 -8.60
C LYS A 165 10.07 -6.49 -9.60
N PRO A 166 8.98 -5.73 -9.39
CA PRO A 166 8.01 -5.89 -8.31
C PRO A 166 6.82 -6.79 -8.69
N ALA A 167 6.31 -7.52 -7.71
CA ALA A 167 5.09 -8.33 -7.80
C ALA A 167 3.83 -7.44 -7.68
N ILE A 168 3.68 -6.47 -8.58
CA ILE A 168 2.53 -5.54 -8.66
C ILE A 168 2.37 -5.01 -10.09
N ASP A 169 1.19 -4.46 -10.42
CA ASP A 169 0.96 -3.74 -11.67
C ASP A 169 1.52 -2.30 -11.60
N GLU A 170 2.73 -2.12 -12.13
CA GLU A 170 3.45 -0.84 -12.13
C GLU A 170 2.80 0.24 -13.01
N ASN A 171 1.91 -0.13 -13.93
CA ASN A 171 1.15 0.84 -14.71
C ASN A 171 0.10 1.58 -13.87
N TYR A 172 -0.21 1.06 -12.67
CA TYR A 172 -1.14 1.64 -11.70
C TYR A 172 -0.45 1.98 -10.38
N PHE A 173 0.52 1.17 -9.96
CA PHE A 173 1.30 1.37 -8.73
C PHE A 173 2.79 1.62 -9.02
N PRO A 174 3.12 2.74 -9.70
CA PRO A 174 4.49 3.10 -9.94
C PRO A 174 5.20 3.37 -8.62
N ASN A 175 6.53 3.40 -8.69
CA ASN A 175 7.39 3.70 -7.54
C ASN A 175 7.22 2.69 -6.39
N THR A 176 6.77 1.47 -6.70
CA THR A 176 6.84 0.33 -5.78
C THR A 176 8.21 -0.30 -5.87
N GLN A 177 9.00 -0.19 -4.81
CA GLN A 177 10.34 -0.75 -4.80
C GLN A 177 10.30 -2.27 -4.60
N GLY A 178 10.44 -3.02 -5.69
CA GLY A 178 10.25 -4.47 -5.72
C GLY A 178 11.24 -5.31 -4.90
N GLY A 179 12.28 -4.73 -4.32
CA GLY A 179 13.15 -5.44 -3.36
C GLY A 179 12.68 -5.33 -1.91
N ASN A 180 11.62 -4.57 -1.64
CA ASN A 180 11.30 -4.09 -0.30
C ASN A 180 10.00 -4.64 0.25
N PHE A 181 9.95 -4.66 1.58
CA PHE A 181 8.80 -5.04 2.37
C PHE A 181 7.92 -3.82 2.68
N HIS A 182 6.62 -4.04 2.75
CA HIS A 182 5.63 -3.04 3.16
C HIS A 182 4.84 -3.54 4.36
N TRP A 183 4.77 -2.73 5.42
CA TRP A 183 3.99 -3.04 6.60
C TRP A 183 2.49 -3.15 6.28
N SER A 184 1.84 -4.10 6.95
CA SER A 184 0.39 -4.13 7.13
C SER A 184 0.01 -3.74 8.55
N SER A 185 -1.28 -3.53 8.81
CA SER A 185 -1.82 -3.32 10.15
C SER A 185 -1.92 -4.60 10.98
N SER A 186 -1.65 -5.77 10.38
CA SER A 186 -1.81 -7.06 11.04
C SER A 186 -0.65 -7.34 12.01
N PRO A 187 -0.91 -7.43 13.33
CA PRO A 187 0.12 -7.79 14.28
C PRO A 187 0.49 -9.27 14.18
N HIS A 188 1.72 -9.64 14.53
CA HIS A 188 2.09 -11.05 14.68
C HIS A 188 1.65 -11.53 16.08
N ALA A 189 0.59 -12.33 16.14
CA ALA A 189 -0.06 -12.71 17.40
C ALA A 189 0.84 -13.51 18.36
N ASP A 190 1.74 -14.34 17.84
CA ASP A 190 2.53 -15.29 18.66
C ASP A 190 3.87 -14.72 19.17
N VAL A 191 4.32 -13.58 18.62
CA VAL A 191 5.57 -12.92 19.01
C VAL A 191 5.28 -11.45 19.18
N SER A 192 5.26 -10.97 20.43
CA SER A 192 4.90 -9.59 20.79
C SER A 192 5.76 -8.50 20.12
N GLY A 193 6.91 -8.88 19.54
CA GLY A 193 7.81 -8.00 18.80
C GLY A 193 7.58 -7.93 17.29
N GLY A 194 6.70 -8.74 16.70
CA GLY A 194 6.56 -8.85 15.24
C GLY A 194 5.29 -8.23 14.65
N ALA A 195 5.34 -7.83 13.39
CA ALA A 195 4.17 -7.45 12.59
C ALA A 195 4.25 -8.05 11.18
N TRP A 196 3.11 -8.21 10.53
CA TRP A 196 3.02 -8.75 9.17
C TRP A 196 3.08 -7.66 8.12
N GLY A 197 3.41 -8.06 6.90
CA GLY A 197 3.39 -7.22 5.73
C GLY A 197 3.69 -8.02 4.47
N VAL A 198 3.90 -7.33 3.37
CA VAL A 198 4.08 -7.93 2.05
C VAL A 198 5.45 -7.58 1.49
N GLY A 199 6.20 -8.60 1.07
CA GLY A 199 7.40 -8.44 0.26
C GLY A 199 7.02 -8.30 -1.22
N PHE A 200 7.26 -7.13 -1.83
CA PHE A 200 6.96 -6.94 -3.26
C PHE A 200 7.99 -7.56 -4.20
N TYR A 201 8.91 -8.38 -3.70
CA TYR A 201 9.76 -9.20 -4.54
C TYR A 201 8.95 -10.27 -5.27
N ASP A 202 8.06 -10.96 -4.55
CA ASP A 202 7.23 -12.05 -5.06
C ASP A 202 5.75 -11.96 -4.63
N GLY A 203 5.38 -10.97 -3.80
CA GLY A 203 4.03 -10.79 -3.27
C GLY A 203 3.77 -11.58 -1.99
N GLY A 204 4.79 -12.23 -1.43
CA GLY A 204 4.66 -13.06 -0.24
C GLY A 204 4.33 -12.27 1.03
N GLY A 205 3.48 -12.85 1.87
CA GLY A 205 3.23 -12.37 3.24
C GLY A 205 4.34 -12.81 4.17
N LEU A 206 5.01 -11.86 4.82
CA LEU A 206 6.14 -12.09 5.73
C LEU A 206 5.92 -11.30 7.03
N ASN A 207 6.62 -11.68 8.09
CA ASN A 207 6.67 -10.94 9.34
C ASN A 207 8.09 -10.47 9.67
N ASN A 208 8.22 -9.28 10.26
CA ASN A 208 9.49 -8.71 10.70
C ASN A 208 9.33 -8.03 12.07
N ASN A 209 10.43 -7.60 12.69
CA ASN A 209 10.38 -6.94 13.99
C ASN A 209 9.80 -5.53 13.86
N ARG A 210 9.00 -5.11 14.83
CA ARG A 210 8.30 -3.82 14.79
C ARG A 210 9.24 -2.62 14.85
N ASN A 211 10.49 -2.79 15.29
CA ASN A 211 11.52 -1.76 15.26
C ASN A 211 12.30 -1.72 13.94
N ASP A 212 12.08 -2.68 13.03
CA ASP A 212 12.62 -2.54 11.68
C ASP A 212 11.88 -1.42 10.94
N ASN A 213 12.56 -0.78 9.97
CA ASN A 213 12.01 0.31 9.19
C ASN A 213 11.64 -0.13 7.77
N TYR A 214 10.35 -0.11 7.47
CA TYR A 214 9.84 -0.52 6.16
C TYR A 214 8.82 0.47 5.60
N ARG A 215 8.44 0.26 4.35
CA ARG A 215 7.52 1.12 3.63
C ARG A 215 6.08 0.80 4.01
N VAL A 216 5.19 1.69 3.62
CA VAL A 216 3.75 1.56 3.81
C VAL A 216 3.05 2.04 2.55
N ARG A 217 1.88 1.50 2.26
CA ARG A 217 0.96 2.06 1.25
C ARG A 217 -0.42 2.11 1.90
N LEU A 218 -1.02 3.29 1.96
CA LEU A 218 -2.32 3.44 2.59
C LEU A 218 -3.45 3.01 1.65
N VAL A 219 -4.54 2.59 2.28
CA VAL A 219 -5.79 2.24 1.62
C VAL A 219 -6.94 2.97 2.30
N ARG A 220 -8.02 3.18 1.56
CA ARG A 220 -9.31 3.62 2.10
C ARG A 220 -10.44 2.83 1.45
N SER A 221 -11.62 2.93 2.04
CA SER A 221 -12.83 2.40 1.42
C SER A 221 -13.26 3.33 0.27
N GLY A 222 -13.75 2.78 -0.83
CA GLY A 222 -14.27 3.61 -1.92
C GLY A 222 -15.69 4.12 -1.67
N GLN A 223 -16.07 5.06 -2.52
CA GLN A 223 -17.44 5.52 -2.71
C GLN A 223 -18.13 4.70 -3.80
#